data_AF-A0A7M2WZK3-F1
#
_entry.id   AF-A0A7M2WZK3-F1
#
_cell.length_a   1.000
_cell.length_b   1.000
_cell.length_c   1.000
_cell.angle_alpha   90.00
_cell.angle_beta   90.00
_cell.angle_gamma   90.00
#
_symmetry.space_group_name_H-M   'P 1'
#
loop_
_entity.id
_entity.type
_entity.pdbx_description
1 polymer ?
#
loop_
_entity_poly.entity_id
_entity_poly.type
_entity_poly.pdbx_seq_one_letter_code
_entity_poly.pdbx_strand_id
1 'polypeptide(L)'
;MTQPPNLPLIQPLEPRRLFAATLALTGPSTLLVFDSATPDDTLGRIKVRGMARGEALLGIDFRPATGQLFGLGSSSRLFRIDPTTGLATAVGAAAFSPPLAGTEFGVDFSPVADHLRVVSDADSNFRVDPITGTVIDDNDNIAGVQIDIALAYPQGDSSFGINPSVAAIAHSNNTVGASSTTLFGIDADTNTLVRIGSPGGTPTSPDTGGLATVGGLGLDVTQYAGFDIDNRDGVQTAYASLTNTANQSNFYTINLSTGTATRVERIKGSTTRTPVRDIAVVPKGERVLMIDGKNRLVTVDSNLPNVPLSSVKVEGLADKEALVTIDVRSSSQIAYGFTNQNRLYAIDAATGAASAVGTATDVSLKPGFPADMDFNPVSEVVRIVNTARDNVRISAGTGQIIDPDPSLAGTQFDGPLAYASTDANWASNPAISAIAHTDNFAGATSTTLYAIDTRLAVLTTIGSPGGTTPPTSGQVFTVGALQAAVTGPVGLDIVTRNGTDRALATFGVRGKVVLLFSVDLNTGQATPIGLVPKGFAPISISIQ
;
A
#
# COMPACT_ATOMS: atom_id res chain seq x y z
N MET A 1 38.61 -12.79 -24.26
CA MET A 1 37.62 -12.15 -23.37
C MET A 1 36.61 -11.46 -24.25
N THR A 2 35.49 -12.12 -24.52
CA THR A 2 34.38 -11.53 -25.27
C THR A 2 33.59 -10.63 -24.33
N GLN A 3 33.38 -9.38 -24.74
CA GLN A 3 32.52 -8.42 -24.08
C GLN A 3 31.13 -9.05 -23.86
N PRO A 4 30.50 -8.91 -22.68
CA PRO A 4 29.14 -9.39 -22.50
C PRO A 4 28.21 -8.68 -23.50
N PRO A 5 27.16 -9.36 -24.01
CA PRO A 5 26.20 -8.72 -24.89
C PRO A 5 25.62 -7.49 -24.18
N ASN A 6 25.66 -6.33 -24.85
CA ASN A 6 24.98 -5.12 -24.41
C ASN A 6 23.49 -5.46 -24.32
N LEU A 7 23.00 -5.75 -23.12
CA LEU A 7 21.58 -5.63 -22.83
C LEU A 7 21.18 -4.18 -23.19
N PRO A 8 20.06 -3.96 -23.89
CA PRO A 8 19.54 -2.59 -24.05
C PRO A 8 19.44 -1.94 -22.67
N LEU A 9 19.73 -0.63 -22.58
CA LEU A 9 19.66 0.13 -21.34
C LEU A 9 18.20 0.10 -20.83
N ILE A 10 17.85 -0.93 -20.06
CA ILE A 10 16.64 -0.95 -19.25
C ILE A 10 16.97 -0.01 -18.09
N GLN A 11 16.33 1.15 -18.10
CA GLN A 11 16.59 2.13 -17.05
C GLN A 11 16.12 1.55 -15.72
N PRO A 12 16.92 1.62 -14.65
CA PRO A 12 16.38 1.44 -13.32
C PRO A 12 15.23 2.42 -13.15
N LEU A 13 14.20 2.03 -12.39
CA LEU A 13 13.09 2.93 -12.08
C LEU A 13 13.66 4.14 -11.35
N GLU A 14 13.89 5.25 -12.08
CA GLU A 14 14.35 6.50 -11.48
C GLU A 14 13.36 6.91 -10.38
N PRO A 15 13.80 7.68 -9.36
CA PRO A 15 12.89 8.27 -8.39
C PRO A 15 12.01 9.31 -9.10
N ARG A 16 10.97 8.83 -9.80
CA ARG A 16 9.85 9.64 -10.24
C ARG A 16 9.21 10.24 -8.98
N ARG A 17 8.64 11.44 -9.13
CA ARG A 17 7.79 12.12 -8.13
C ARG A 17 7.13 11.07 -7.23
N LEU A 18 7.39 11.15 -5.93
CA LEU A 18 6.85 10.24 -4.94
C LEU A 18 5.34 10.14 -5.11
N PHE A 19 4.94 9.05 -5.76
CA PHE A 19 3.56 8.68 -6.03
C PHE A 19 2.82 8.53 -4.69
N ALA A 20 1.60 9.05 -4.62
CA ALA A 20 0.69 8.79 -3.52
C ALA A 20 -0.70 8.48 -4.05
N ALA A 21 -1.23 7.29 -3.76
CA ALA A 21 -2.66 7.09 -3.92
C ALA A 21 -3.38 8.01 -2.92
N THR A 22 -4.30 8.83 -3.42
CA THR A 22 -5.07 9.77 -2.61
C THR A 22 -6.56 9.48 -2.78
N LEU A 23 -7.27 9.41 -1.66
CA LEU A 23 -8.71 9.33 -1.61
C LEU A 23 -9.30 10.73 -1.50
N ALA A 24 -10.30 11.07 -2.31
CA ALA A 24 -11.07 12.31 -2.18
C ALA A 24 -12.55 12.03 -1.94
N LEU A 25 -13.08 12.53 -0.84
CA LEU A 25 -14.48 12.42 -0.48
C LEU A 25 -15.31 13.39 -1.33
N THR A 26 -16.25 12.86 -2.12
CA THR A 26 -17.16 13.64 -2.97
C THR A 26 -18.62 13.24 -2.77
N GLY A 27 -19.50 14.25 -2.84
CA GLY A 27 -20.92 14.06 -2.59
C GLY A 27 -21.15 13.50 -1.17
N PRO A 28 -22.22 12.72 -0.95
CA PRO A 28 -22.53 12.24 0.40
C PRO A 28 -21.67 11.05 0.86
N SER A 29 -21.12 10.23 -0.06
CA SER A 29 -20.47 8.96 0.35
C SER A 29 -19.65 8.29 -0.77
N THR A 30 -18.91 9.07 -1.57
CA THR A 30 -18.10 8.51 -2.67
C THR A 30 -16.65 8.90 -2.50
N LEU A 31 -15.74 7.94 -2.59
CA LEU A 31 -14.29 8.17 -2.59
C LEU A 31 -13.77 8.08 -4.01
N LEU A 32 -13.18 9.15 -4.51
CA LEU A 32 -12.38 9.12 -5.74
C LEU A 32 -10.97 8.68 -5.38
N VAL A 33 -10.35 7.88 -6.22
CA VAL A 33 -8.94 7.48 -6.07
C VAL A 33 -8.16 8.06 -7.23
N PHE A 34 -7.05 8.73 -6.95
CA PHE A 34 -6.14 9.25 -7.95
C PHE A 34 -4.70 9.25 -7.44
N ASP A 35 -3.75 9.47 -8.35
CA ASP A 35 -2.35 9.70 -8.05
C ASP A 35 -2.12 11.18 -7.70
N SER A 36 -1.48 11.47 -6.57
CA SER A 36 -1.12 12.84 -6.16
C SER A 36 -0.28 13.59 -7.19
N ALA A 37 0.42 12.89 -8.09
CA ALA A 37 1.16 13.50 -9.20
C ALA A 37 0.29 13.81 -10.43
N THR A 38 -0.81 13.07 -10.63
CA THR A 38 -1.74 13.19 -11.78
C THR A 38 -3.21 13.07 -11.31
N PRO A 39 -3.72 14.06 -10.55
CA PRO A 39 -5.10 14.05 -10.03
C PRO A 39 -6.17 14.18 -11.12
N ASP A 40 -5.77 14.48 -12.35
CA ASP A 40 -6.60 14.49 -13.55
C ASP A 40 -6.75 13.08 -14.18
N ASP A 41 -6.08 12.06 -13.64
CA ASP A 41 -6.33 10.65 -13.96
C ASP A 41 -6.99 9.93 -12.77
N THR A 42 -8.27 9.60 -12.92
CA THR A 42 -9.02 8.91 -11.87
C THR A 42 -8.76 7.41 -11.95
N LEU A 43 -8.00 6.89 -10.98
CA LEU A 43 -7.68 5.46 -10.84
C LEU A 43 -8.89 4.62 -10.40
N GLY A 44 -9.81 5.21 -9.62
CA GLY A 44 -10.94 4.47 -9.09
C GLY A 44 -12.05 5.33 -8.49
N ARG A 45 -13.20 4.69 -8.25
CA ARG A 45 -14.33 5.27 -7.49
C ARG A 45 -14.91 4.21 -6.58
N ILE A 46 -14.93 4.47 -5.29
CA ILE A 46 -15.46 3.57 -4.27
C ILE A 46 -16.73 4.20 -3.70
N LYS A 47 -17.84 3.46 -3.76
CA LYS A 47 -19.09 3.87 -3.12
C LYS A 47 -19.13 3.36 -1.69
N VAL A 48 -19.19 4.28 -0.73
CA VAL A 48 -19.33 3.91 0.69
C VAL A 48 -20.78 3.49 0.97
N ARG A 49 -20.92 2.33 1.61
CA ARG A 49 -22.19 1.69 2.01
C ARG A 49 -22.11 1.19 3.46
N GLY A 50 -23.23 0.83 4.06
CA GLY A 50 -23.29 0.35 5.45
C GLY A 50 -23.68 1.43 6.47
N MET A 51 -23.75 2.68 6.04
CA MET A 51 -24.32 3.82 6.79
C MET A 51 -25.85 3.85 6.72
N ALA A 52 -26.49 4.60 7.61
CA ALA A 52 -27.93 4.76 7.59
C ALA A 52 -28.42 5.47 6.31
N ARG A 53 -29.68 5.26 5.94
CA ARG A 53 -30.25 5.90 4.74
C ARG A 53 -30.25 7.42 4.90
N GLY A 54 -29.63 8.12 3.95
CA GLY A 54 -29.54 9.58 3.95
C GLY A 54 -28.37 10.14 4.76
N GLU A 55 -27.62 9.28 5.44
CA GLU A 55 -26.38 9.65 6.11
C GLU A 55 -25.27 9.96 5.10
N ALA A 56 -24.49 10.98 5.39
CA ALA A 56 -23.33 11.40 4.62
C ALA A 56 -22.05 11.28 5.45
N LEU A 57 -20.91 11.14 4.76
CA LEU A 57 -19.60 11.39 5.33
C LEU A 57 -19.28 12.88 5.26
N LEU A 58 -18.63 13.37 6.31
CA LEU A 58 -18.24 14.76 6.50
C LEU A 58 -16.71 14.95 6.40
N GLY A 59 -15.93 13.93 6.77
CA GLY A 59 -14.48 13.90 6.63
C GLY A 59 -13.97 12.46 6.67
N ILE A 60 -12.73 12.24 6.24
CA ILE A 60 -12.06 10.94 6.21
C ILE A 60 -10.59 11.08 6.57
N ASP A 61 -10.04 10.09 7.25
CA ASP A 61 -8.58 10.03 7.44
C ASP A 61 -8.10 8.59 7.72
N PHE A 62 -6.85 8.30 7.40
CA PHE A 62 -6.18 7.06 7.76
C PHE A 62 -5.53 7.16 9.13
N ARG A 63 -5.83 6.19 10.00
CA ARG A 63 -5.16 6.08 11.29
C ARG A 63 -3.73 5.55 11.11
N PRO A 64 -2.67 6.35 11.31
CA PRO A 64 -1.29 5.93 11.06
C PRO A 64 -0.91 4.65 11.79
N ALA A 65 -1.34 4.49 13.06
CA ALA A 65 -1.03 3.31 13.88
C ALA A 65 -1.50 1.97 13.29
N THR A 66 -2.50 1.97 12.41
CA THR A 66 -3.10 0.73 11.87
C THR A 66 -3.30 0.72 10.35
N GLY A 67 -3.16 1.85 9.67
CA GLY A 67 -3.45 2.00 8.24
C GLY A 67 -4.94 1.87 7.89
N GLN A 68 -5.84 1.89 8.88
CA GLN A 68 -7.28 1.79 8.66
C GLN A 68 -7.87 3.16 8.30
N LEU A 69 -8.74 3.20 7.29
CA LEU A 69 -9.49 4.40 6.93
C LEU A 69 -10.68 4.56 7.87
N PHE A 70 -10.87 5.77 8.38
CA PHE A 70 -12.04 6.18 9.13
C PHE A 70 -12.80 7.29 8.40
N GLY A 71 -14.07 7.46 8.76
CA GLY A 71 -14.87 8.57 8.30
C GLY A 71 -15.81 9.09 9.38
N LEU A 72 -15.95 10.41 9.43
CA LEU A 72 -16.92 11.10 10.27
C LEU A 72 -18.28 11.14 9.57
N GLY A 73 -19.30 10.55 10.18
CA GLY A 73 -20.66 10.53 9.65
C GLY A 73 -21.52 11.70 10.15
N SER A 74 -22.46 12.15 9.31
CA SER A 74 -23.39 13.24 9.61
C SER A 74 -24.39 12.91 10.73
N SER A 75 -24.44 11.66 11.19
CA SER A 75 -25.21 11.25 12.37
C SER A 75 -24.43 11.39 13.68
N SER A 76 -23.30 12.10 13.67
CA SER A 76 -22.35 12.18 14.80
C SER A 76 -21.82 10.79 15.18
N ARG A 77 -21.34 10.04 14.18
CA ARG A 77 -20.77 8.70 14.38
C ARG A 77 -19.43 8.59 13.68
N LEU A 78 -18.53 7.82 14.28
CA LEU A 78 -17.30 7.39 13.63
C LEU A 78 -17.54 6.08 12.89
N PHE A 79 -17.01 5.96 11.68
CA PHE A 79 -17.04 4.73 10.90
C PHE A 79 -15.64 4.27 10.56
N ARG A 80 -15.37 2.97 10.67
CA ARG A 80 -14.24 2.33 9.99
C ARG A 80 -14.68 1.94 8.60
N ILE A 81 -13.94 2.35 7.58
CA ILE A 81 -14.27 2.14 6.18
C ILE A 81 -13.23 1.20 5.57
N ASP A 82 -13.67 0.12 4.95
CA ASP A 82 -12.80 -0.69 4.10
C ASP A 82 -12.57 0.08 2.78
N PRO A 83 -11.35 0.53 2.48
CA PRO A 83 -11.09 1.35 1.30
C PRO A 83 -11.13 0.52 0.00
N THR A 84 -11.08 -0.81 0.08
CA THR A 84 -11.19 -1.68 -1.10
C THR A 84 -12.65 -1.95 -1.45
N THR A 85 -13.48 -2.24 -0.44
CA THR A 85 -14.88 -2.62 -0.68
C THR A 85 -15.85 -1.46 -0.53
N GLY A 86 -15.50 -0.40 0.19
CA GLY A 86 -16.39 0.70 0.58
C GLY A 86 -17.38 0.36 1.69
N LEU A 87 -17.19 -0.75 2.42
CA LEU A 87 -18.05 -1.08 3.55
C LEU A 87 -17.66 -0.24 4.78
N ALA A 88 -18.57 0.62 5.23
CA ALA A 88 -18.46 1.36 6.48
C ALA A 88 -19.11 0.56 7.62
N THR A 89 -18.40 0.47 8.75
CA THR A 89 -18.87 -0.15 9.99
C THR A 89 -18.78 0.90 11.10
N ALA A 90 -19.88 1.16 11.80
CA ALA A 90 -19.88 2.10 12.91
C ALA A 90 -18.93 1.65 14.03
N VAL A 91 -18.19 2.59 14.58
CA VAL A 91 -17.35 2.42 15.77
C VAL A 91 -18.20 2.85 16.96
N GLY A 92 -18.29 1.97 17.97
CA GLY A 92 -19.14 2.23 19.13
C GLY A 92 -20.64 2.03 18.89
N ALA A 93 -21.40 2.02 20.00
CA ALA A 93 -22.83 1.76 19.97
C ALA A 93 -23.67 3.05 19.77
N ALA A 94 -23.18 4.20 20.22
CA ALA A 94 -23.92 5.46 20.28
C ALA A 94 -23.36 6.53 19.32
N ALA A 95 -24.15 7.57 19.10
CA ALA A 95 -23.66 8.80 18.49
C ALA A 95 -22.86 9.61 19.52
N PHE A 96 -22.04 10.55 19.05
CA PHE A 96 -21.26 11.45 19.88
C PHE A 96 -22.17 12.28 20.78
N SER A 97 -21.64 12.58 21.96
CA SER A 97 -22.21 13.53 22.91
C SER A 97 -21.06 14.40 23.41
N PRO A 98 -21.09 15.72 23.21
CA PRO A 98 -22.11 16.48 22.48
C PRO A 98 -22.18 16.14 20.97
N PRO A 99 -23.30 16.43 20.28
CA PRO A 99 -23.40 16.23 18.84
C PRO A 99 -22.53 17.21 18.05
N LEU A 100 -22.27 16.89 16.78
CA LEU A 100 -21.53 17.77 15.87
C LEU A 100 -22.21 19.15 15.73
N ALA A 101 -21.40 20.20 15.77
CA ALA A 101 -21.80 21.57 15.52
C ALA A 101 -21.04 22.12 14.31
N GLY A 102 -21.74 22.83 13.42
CA GLY A 102 -21.20 23.32 12.15
C GLY A 102 -21.73 22.55 10.94
N THR A 103 -21.25 22.93 9.76
CA THR A 103 -21.62 22.34 8.46
C THR A 103 -20.45 21.77 7.68
N GLU A 104 -19.22 22.21 7.97
CA GLU A 104 -17.99 21.70 7.37
C GLU A 104 -17.00 21.32 8.47
N PHE A 105 -16.24 20.27 8.22
CA PHE A 105 -15.44 19.61 9.24
C PHE A 105 -14.07 19.21 8.69
N GLY A 106 -13.02 19.55 9.44
CA GLY A 106 -11.70 18.97 9.24
C GLY A 106 -11.49 17.81 10.20
N VAL A 107 -10.99 16.68 9.72
CA VAL A 107 -10.68 15.51 10.57
C VAL A 107 -9.31 14.97 10.24
N ASP A 108 -8.53 14.60 11.26
CA ASP A 108 -7.20 14.01 11.06
C ASP A 108 -6.72 13.29 12.34
N PHE A 109 -6.04 12.16 12.20
CA PHE A 109 -5.49 11.38 13.28
C PHE A 109 -4.16 11.94 13.74
N SER A 110 -4.05 12.15 15.05
CA SER A 110 -2.75 12.42 15.65
C SER A 110 -1.86 11.17 15.59
N PRO A 111 -0.70 11.19 14.92
CA PRO A 111 0.23 10.05 14.92
C PRO A 111 0.91 9.84 16.28
N VAL A 112 0.74 10.78 17.22
CA VAL A 112 1.30 10.71 18.58
C VAL A 112 0.23 10.28 19.59
N ALA A 113 -0.93 10.95 19.60
CA ALA A 113 -1.99 10.67 20.57
C ALA A 113 -2.91 9.51 20.13
N ASP A 114 -2.86 9.12 18.86
CA ASP A 114 -3.67 8.05 18.28
C ASP A 114 -5.19 8.24 18.43
N HIS A 115 -5.61 9.51 18.41
CA HIS A 115 -7.00 9.96 18.44
C HIS A 115 -7.33 10.74 17.17
N LEU A 116 -8.58 10.65 16.72
CA LEU A 116 -9.07 11.48 15.62
C LEU A 116 -9.40 12.86 16.18
N ARG A 117 -8.73 13.91 15.71
CA ARG A 117 -9.16 15.28 15.96
C ARG A 117 -10.27 15.65 14.97
N VAL A 118 -11.28 16.35 15.45
CA VAL A 118 -12.33 16.95 14.63
C VAL A 118 -12.42 18.43 14.95
N VAL A 119 -12.43 19.25 13.89
CA VAL A 119 -12.74 20.69 13.97
C VAL A 119 -13.90 21.04 13.04
N SER A 120 -14.48 22.22 13.19
CA SER A 120 -15.52 22.70 12.28
C SER A 120 -15.50 24.21 12.03
N ASP A 121 -16.30 24.63 11.06
CA ASP A 121 -16.69 26.02 10.78
C ASP A 121 -17.49 26.70 11.92
N ALA A 122 -17.86 25.96 12.97
CA ALA A 122 -18.46 26.48 14.19
C ALA A 122 -17.48 26.47 15.38
N ASP A 123 -16.19 26.61 15.08
CA ASP A 123 -15.08 26.69 16.03
C ASP A 123 -14.91 25.46 16.94
N SER A 124 -15.58 24.35 16.62
CA SER A 124 -15.47 23.14 17.41
C SER A 124 -14.05 22.60 17.34
N ASN A 125 -13.58 22.03 18.45
CA ASN A 125 -12.30 21.35 18.57
C ASN A 125 -12.49 20.21 19.55
N PHE A 126 -12.39 18.98 19.10
CA PHE A 126 -12.51 17.82 19.99
C PHE A 126 -11.71 16.62 19.49
N ARG A 127 -11.59 15.59 20.33
CA ARG A 127 -10.95 14.31 20.01
C ARG A 127 -11.96 13.19 20.09
N VAL A 128 -11.78 12.18 19.25
CA VAL A 128 -12.58 10.95 19.24
C VAL A 128 -11.65 9.75 19.39
N ASP A 129 -12.00 8.86 20.30
CA ASP A 129 -11.32 7.57 20.48
C ASP A 129 -11.72 6.62 19.33
N PRO A 130 -10.74 6.12 18.53
CA PRO A 130 -11.02 5.26 17.38
C PRO A 130 -11.45 3.82 17.74
N ILE A 131 -11.34 3.42 19.00
CA ILE A 131 -11.72 2.11 19.51
C ILE A 131 -13.16 2.15 20.01
N THR A 132 -13.50 3.14 20.84
CA THR A 132 -14.82 3.25 21.46
C THR A 132 -15.82 4.04 20.62
N GLY A 133 -15.34 4.91 19.74
CA GLY A 133 -16.17 5.82 18.94
C GLY A 133 -16.80 6.94 19.77
N THR A 134 -16.26 7.25 20.95
CA THR A 134 -16.74 8.31 21.83
C THR A 134 -15.85 9.54 21.75
N VAL A 135 -16.43 10.72 21.99
CA VAL A 135 -15.67 11.95 22.21
C VAL A 135 -14.86 11.78 23.50
N ILE A 136 -13.62 12.24 23.48
CA ILE A 136 -12.73 12.25 24.63
C ILE A 136 -13.08 13.46 25.50
N ASP A 137 -13.24 13.19 26.79
CA ASP A 137 -13.47 14.23 27.79
C ASP A 137 -12.16 14.95 28.11
N ASP A 138 -12.13 16.27 27.93
CA ASP A 138 -10.99 17.11 28.28
C ASP A 138 -10.83 17.27 29.81
N ASN A 139 -11.90 17.07 30.59
CA ASN A 139 -11.86 17.25 32.03
C ASN A 139 -12.79 16.30 32.81
N ASP A 140 -12.24 15.13 33.14
CA ASP A 140 -12.87 14.07 33.95
C ASP A 140 -13.42 14.53 35.32
N ASN A 141 -13.07 15.74 35.80
CA ASN A 141 -13.58 16.26 37.07
C ASN A 141 -14.94 16.96 36.96
N ILE A 142 -15.43 17.20 35.75
CA ILE A 142 -16.72 17.84 35.51
C ILE A 142 -17.68 16.78 34.95
N ALA A 143 -18.89 16.67 35.51
CA ALA A 143 -19.86 15.70 35.01
C ALA A 143 -20.32 16.04 33.57
N GLY A 144 -20.14 15.12 32.64
CA GLY A 144 -20.49 15.29 31.23
C GLY A 144 -19.39 14.78 30.32
N VAL A 145 -19.45 15.13 29.03
CA VAL A 145 -18.30 15.09 28.13
C VAL A 145 -18.01 16.53 27.72
N GLN A 146 -16.76 16.94 27.86
CA GLN A 146 -16.30 18.30 27.69
C GLN A 146 -15.38 18.27 26.49
N ILE A 147 -15.79 18.94 25.42
CA ILE A 147 -14.93 19.12 24.26
C ILE A 147 -13.79 20.08 24.62
N ASP A 148 -12.72 19.98 23.84
CA ASP A 148 -11.55 20.84 23.97
C ASP A 148 -11.91 22.31 23.67
N ILE A 149 -10.98 23.23 23.96
CA ILE A 149 -11.25 24.67 23.84
C ILE A 149 -11.48 25.04 22.37
N ALA A 150 -12.52 25.84 22.13
CA ALA A 150 -12.92 26.32 20.81
C ALA A 150 -11.78 27.05 20.07
N LEU A 151 -11.78 26.94 18.75
CA LEU A 151 -10.77 27.57 17.91
C LEU A 151 -10.86 29.09 17.99
N ALA A 152 -9.72 29.75 18.19
CA ALA A 152 -9.66 31.21 18.22
C ALA A 152 -8.26 31.72 17.89
N TYR A 153 -8.21 32.87 17.21
CA TYR A 153 -6.98 33.64 17.07
C TYR A 153 -6.67 34.38 18.37
N PRO A 154 -5.56 34.08 19.07
CA PRO A 154 -5.20 34.72 20.31
C PRO A 154 -4.67 36.14 20.07
N GLN A 155 -4.62 36.93 21.15
CA GLN A 155 -4.02 38.27 21.08
C GLN A 155 -2.56 38.17 20.61
N GLY A 156 -2.22 38.98 19.60
CA GLY A 156 -0.88 38.99 18.99
C GLY A 156 -0.78 38.20 17.69
N ASP A 157 -1.78 37.38 17.34
CA ASP A 157 -1.90 36.84 15.98
C ASP A 157 -2.34 37.92 14.98
N SER A 158 -1.92 37.80 13.72
CA SER A 158 -2.29 38.72 12.65
C SER A 158 -3.80 38.77 12.36
N SER A 159 -4.50 37.67 12.66
CA SER A 159 -5.94 37.50 12.45
C SER A 159 -6.74 37.67 13.74
N PHE A 160 -6.13 38.22 14.79
CA PHE A 160 -6.81 38.48 16.07
C PHE A 160 -8.11 39.29 15.88
N GLY A 161 -9.19 38.81 16.48
CA GLY A 161 -10.53 39.43 16.40
C GLY A 161 -11.38 38.96 15.22
N ILE A 162 -10.83 38.12 14.33
CA ILE A 162 -11.59 37.42 13.28
C ILE A 162 -12.11 36.10 13.87
N ASN A 163 -13.36 35.73 13.57
CA ASN A 163 -13.87 34.39 13.87
C ASN A 163 -13.28 33.40 12.86
N PRO A 164 -12.60 32.33 13.30
CA PRO A 164 -12.05 31.38 12.36
C PRO A 164 -13.14 30.57 11.65
N SER A 165 -12.76 29.97 10.52
CA SER A 165 -13.55 28.96 9.82
C SER A 165 -12.60 27.91 9.25
N VAL A 166 -12.06 27.07 10.15
CA VAL A 166 -11.09 26.03 9.81
C VAL A 166 -11.82 24.83 9.20
N ALA A 167 -11.72 24.67 7.89
CA ALA A 167 -12.46 23.67 7.12
C ALA A 167 -11.72 22.34 6.95
N ALA A 168 -10.39 22.33 7.08
CA ALA A 168 -9.55 21.14 6.96
C ALA A 168 -8.37 21.21 7.92
N ILE A 169 -7.88 20.06 8.39
CA ILE A 169 -6.73 19.95 9.28
C ILE A 169 -5.85 18.78 8.87
N ALA A 170 -4.56 18.84 9.22
CA ALA A 170 -3.63 17.73 9.00
C ALA A 170 -2.51 17.72 10.03
N HIS A 171 -2.16 16.54 10.55
CA HIS A 171 -1.01 16.35 11.42
C HIS A 171 0.28 16.10 10.63
N SER A 172 1.34 16.80 11.03
CA SER A 172 2.69 16.55 10.53
C SER A 172 3.25 15.22 11.09
N ASN A 173 4.30 14.69 10.48
CA ASN A 173 4.93 13.42 10.85
C ASN A 173 3.93 12.25 10.92
N ASN A 174 2.99 12.19 9.97
CA ASN A 174 1.94 11.18 9.91
C ASN A 174 2.52 9.78 9.59
N THR A 175 3.11 9.14 10.61
CA THR A 175 3.76 7.84 10.53
C THR A 175 3.66 7.12 11.88
N VAL A 176 3.74 5.79 11.86
CA VAL A 176 3.67 4.96 13.07
C VAL A 176 4.82 5.32 14.01
N GLY A 177 4.51 5.52 15.29
CA GLY A 177 5.52 5.76 16.33
C GLY A 177 6.14 7.15 16.30
N ALA A 178 5.48 8.13 15.67
CA ALA A 178 5.91 9.52 15.72
C ALA A 178 6.03 9.99 17.18
N SER A 179 7.12 10.70 17.50
CA SER A 179 7.35 11.27 18.84
C SER A 179 6.86 12.70 18.99
N SER A 180 6.57 13.38 17.87
CA SER A 180 6.06 14.75 17.84
C SER A 180 5.25 14.97 16.57
N THR A 181 4.26 15.86 16.65
CA THR A 181 3.43 16.25 15.52
C THR A 181 2.99 17.71 15.65
N THR A 182 2.84 18.39 14.52
CA THR A 182 2.27 19.73 14.44
C THR A 182 0.92 19.65 13.74
N LEU A 183 -0.12 20.21 14.35
CA LEU A 183 -1.43 20.31 13.71
C LEU A 183 -1.50 21.60 12.88
N PHE A 184 -1.76 21.44 11.59
CA PHE A 184 -2.02 22.52 10.66
C PHE A 184 -3.49 22.52 10.26
N GLY A 185 -3.99 23.65 9.76
CA GLY A 185 -5.35 23.77 9.25
C GLY A 185 -5.47 24.79 8.13
N ILE A 186 -6.56 24.69 7.38
CA ILE A 186 -6.93 25.62 6.31
C ILE A 186 -8.13 26.43 6.79
N ASP A 187 -7.92 27.72 7.03
CA ASP A 187 -8.98 28.66 7.33
C ASP A 187 -9.53 29.22 6.01
N ALA A 188 -10.77 28.85 5.70
CA ALA A 188 -11.37 29.13 4.40
C ALA A 188 -11.83 30.58 4.25
N ASP A 189 -12.12 31.26 5.35
CA ASP A 189 -12.60 32.66 5.34
C ASP A 189 -11.43 33.63 5.17
N THR A 190 -10.31 33.36 5.86
CA THR A 190 -9.10 34.17 5.76
C THR A 190 -8.19 33.76 4.59
N ASN A 191 -8.47 32.64 3.94
CA ASN A 191 -7.63 32.04 2.88
C ASN A 191 -6.18 31.82 3.34
N THR A 192 -6.01 31.30 4.56
CA THR A 192 -4.68 31.10 5.17
C THR A 192 -4.44 29.66 5.59
N LEU A 193 -3.17 29.27 5.58
CA LEU A 193 -2.68 28.15 6.38
C LEU A 193 -2.53 28.65 7.82
N VAL A 194 -3.11 27.92 8.77
CA VAL A 194 -2.97 28.14 10.21
C VAL A 194 -2.31 26.94 10.87
N ARG A 195 -1.80 27.15 12.07
CA ARG A 195 -1.30 26.11 12.97
C ARG A 195 -2.11 26.15 14.26
N ILE A 196 -2.45 24.98 14.80
CA ILE A 196 -3.22 24.85 16.06
C ILE A 196 -2.27 24.37 17.16
N GLY A 197 -2.14 25.13 18.25
CA GLY A 197 -1.19 24.83 19.34
C GLY A 197 0.21 25.39 19.09
N SER A 198 1.29 24.66 19.45
CA SER A 198 2.72 24.98 19.21
C SER A 198 3.35 24.03 18.17
N PRO A 199 4.47 24.38 17.51
CA PRO A 199 5.19 23.41 16.66
C PRO A 199 5.59 22.18 17.48
N GLY A 200 5.33 20.98 16.96
CA GLY A 200 5.52 19.72 17.68
C GLY A 200 4.52 19.46 18.82
N GLY A 201 3.48 20.28 18.97
CA GLY A 201 2.44 20.13 19.99
C GLY A 201 2.84 20.62 21.39
N THR A 202 4.05 21.20 21.54
CA THR A 202 4.58 21.67 22.83
C THR A 202 5.22 23.05 22.69
N PRO A 203 5.11 23.95 23.69
CA PRO A 203 4.48 23.74 25.00
C PRO A 203 2.95 23.84 25.00
N THR A 204 2.34 24.34 23.92
CA THR A 204 0.87 24.48 23.82
C THR A 204 0.28 23.35 22.98
N SER A 205 -0.55 22.51 23.60
CA SER A 205 -1.31 21.46 22.91
C SER A 205 -2.35 22.07 21.95
N PRO A 206 -2.71 21.40 20.83
CA PRO A 206 -3.86 21.78 20.03
C PRO A 206 -5.20 21.75 20.79
N ASP A 207 -5.27 21.08 21.95
CA ASP A 207 -6.46 21.06 22.82
C ASP A 207 -6.86 22.46 23.34
N THR A 208 -5.94 23.42 23.31
CA THR A 208 -6.22 24.80 23.75
C THR A 208 -6.94 25.65 22.70
N GLY A 209 -7.11 25.15 21.47
CA GLY A 209 -7.80 25.85 20.38
C GLY A 209 -7.06 27.08 19.82
N GLY A 210 -5.90 27.43 20.37
CA GLY A 210 -5.14 28.61 19.94
C GLY A 210 -4.59 28.47 18.53
N LEU A 211 -5.02 29.34 17.63
CA LEU A 211 -4.54 29.43 16.25
C LEU A 211 -3.30 30.32 16.13
N ALA A 212 -2.45 30.00 15.16
CA ALA A 212 -1.36 30.85 14.70
C ALA A 212 -1.36 30.91 13.17
N THR A 213 -1.52 32.10 12.61
CA THR A 213 -1.49 32.32 11.16
C THR A 213 -0.08 32.05 10.62
N VAL A 214 0.04 31.12 9.66
CA VAL A 214 1.33 30.80 9.01
C VAL A 214 1.54 31.69 7.79
N GLY A 215 0.53 31.78 6.92
CA GLY A 215 0.56 32.63 5.73
C GLY A 215 -0.58 32.35 4.76
N GLY A 216 -0.74 33.24 3.78
CA GLY A 216 -1.82 33.15 2.79
C GLY A 216 -1.61 32.02 1.78
N LEU A 217 -2.70 31.37 1.39
CA LEU A 217 -2.71 30.33 0.36
C LEU A 217 -2.36 30.90 -1.02
N GLY A 218 -2.68 32.18 -1.27
CA GLY A 218 -2.46 32.87 -2.55
C GLY A 218 -3.62 32.74 -3.54
N LEU A 219 -4.79 32.29 -3.08
CA LEU A 219 -6.02 32.13 -3.86
C LEU A 219 -7.24 32.19 -2.93
N ASP A 220 -8.39 32.54 -3.49
CA ASP A 220 -9.67 32.47 -2.79
C ASP A 220 -10.21 31.04 -2.84
N VAL A 221 -10.50 30.47 -1.67
CA VAL A 221 -11.08 29.13 -1.52
C VAL A 221 -12.48 29.23 -0.95
N THR A 222 -13.22 28.13 -1.07
CA THR A 222 -14.51 27.95 -0.39
C THR A 222 -14.31 27.03 0.81
N GLN A 223 -15.36 26.86 1.60
CA GLN A 223 -15.43 25.91 2.70
C GLN A 223 -15.18 24.44 2.30
N TYR A 224 -15.24 24.10 1.01
CA TYR A 224 -14.91 22.75 0.52
C TYR A 224 -13.39 22.59 0.34
N ALA A 225 -12.73 22.24 1.44
CA ALA A 225 -11.30 21.99 1.51
C ALA A 225 -11.00 20.65 2.17
N GLY A 226 -10.01 19.92 1.64
CA GLY A 226 -9.42 18.76 2.31
C GLY A 226 -7.92 18.97 2.45
N PHE A 227 -7.32 18.44 3.51
CA PHE A 227 -5.91 18.64 3.80
C PHE A 227 -5.32 17.41 4.46
N ASP A 228 -4.16 16.96 4.00
CA ASP A 228 -3.45 15.84 4.61
C ASP A 228 -1.94 16.01 4.37
N ILE A 229 -1.13 15.55 5.33
CA ILE A 229 0.33 15.60 5.28
C ILE A 229 0.84 14.17 5.31
N ASP A 230 1.35 13.74 4.16
CA ASP A 230 2.04 12.46 4.07
C ASP A 230 3.50 12.59 4.50
N ASN A 231 4.01 11.56 5.17
CA ASN A 231 5.40 11.46 5.62
C ASN A 231 6.09 10.20 5.08
N ARG A 232 5.83 9.82 3.82
CA ARG A 232 6.46 8.65 3.23
C ARG A 232 7.96 8.88 3.03
N ASP A 233 8.75 7.85 3.31
CA ASP A 233 10.21 7.86 3.17
C ASP A 233 10.92 9.00 3.93
N GLY A 234 10.29 9.48 5.02
CA GLY A 234 10.81 10.56 5.85
C GLY A 234 10.70 11.96 5.22
N VAL A 235 9.96 12.11 4.12
CA VAL A 235 9.71 13.39 3.46
C VAL A 235 8.28 13.84 3.70
N GLN A 236 8.11 14.97 4.37
CA GLN A 236 6.80 15.56 4.60
C GLN A 236 6.30 16.31 3.37
N THR A 237 5.18 15.86 2.80
CA THR A 237 4.50 16.53 1.69
C THR A 237 3.06 16.84 2.09
N ALA A 238 2.73 18.13 2.19
CA ALA A 238 1.39 18.58 2.51
C ALA A 238 0.58 18.73 1.21
N TYR A 239 -0.53 18.01 1.13
CA TYR A 239 -1.46 18.03 0.02
C TYR A 239 -2.77 18.66 0.43
N ALA A 240 -3.39 19.43 -0.46
CA ALA A 240 -4.71 19.99 -0.25
C ALA A 240 -5.60 19.81 -1.46
N SER A 241 -6.89 19.52 -1.23
CA SER A 241 -7.93 19.79 -2.20
C SER A 241 -8.55 21.13 -1.88
N LEU A 242 -8.45 22.12 -2.77
CA LEU A 242 -9.05 23.43 -2.60
C LEU A 242 -10.08 23.68 -3.70
N THR A 243 -11.28 24.06 -3.30
CA THR A 243 -12.37 24.38 -4.22
C THR A 243 -12.47 25.88 -4.40
N ASN A 244 -12.34 26.35 -5.64
CA ASN A 244 -12.42 27.78 -5.96
C ASN A 244 -13.89 28.28 -5.97
N THR A 245 -14.06 29.60 -6.14
CA THR A 245 -15.37 30.27 -6.18
C THR A 245 -16.27 29.84 -7.36
N ALA A 246 -15.72 29.18 -8.38
CA ALA A 246 -16.47 28.54 -9.47
C ALA A 246 -16.90 27.09 -9.12
N ASN A 247 -16.73 26.67 -7.86
CA ASN A 247 -16.99 25.35 -7.32
C ASN A 247 -16.20 24.22 -8.00
N GLN A 248 -14.96 24.50 -8.40
CA GLN A 248 -14.05 23.54 -9.00
C GLN A 248 -12.97 23.13 -8.00
N SER A 249 -12.97 21.86 -7.60
CA SER A 249 -11.92 21.29 -6.76
C SER A 249 -10.64 21.04 -7.57
N ASN A 250 -9.53 21.58 -7.08
CA ASN A 250 -8.19 21.37 -7.60
C ASN A 250 -7.28 20.84 -6.49
N PHE A 251 -6.24 20.12 -6.87
CA PHE A 251 -5.26 19.52 -5.98
C PHE A 251 -4.00 20.38 -5.93
N TYR A 252 -3.44 20.55 -4.73
CA TYR A 252 -2.32 21.44 -4.45
C TYR A 252 -1.30 20.74 -3.55
N THR A 253 -0.05 21.16 -3.65
CA THR A 253 0.91 21.04 -2.55
C THR A 253 0.93 22.34 -1.75
N ILE A 254 1.00 22.27 -0.42
CA ILE A 254 1.07 23.43 0.47
C ILE A 254 2.47 23.55 1.07
N ASN A 255 3.05 24.75 1.03
CA ASN A 255 4.26 25.02 1.77
C ASN A 255 3.93 25.27 3.26
N LEU A 256 4.32 24.34 4.14
CA LEU A 256 4.02 24.42 5.57
C LEU A 256 4.71 25.57 6.33
N SER A 257 5.71 26.22 5.74
CA SER A 257 6.39 27.38 6.36
C SER A 257 5.84 28.74 5.89
N THR A 258 5.25 28.80 4.69
CA THR A 258 4.75 30.06 4.11
C THR A 258 3.24 30.09 3.89
N GLY A 259 2.57 28.95 3.98
CA GLY A 259 1.15 28.78 3.62
C GLY A 259 0.87 28.72 2.12
N THR A 260 1.85 28.98 1.25
CA THR A 260 1.63 29.12 -0.19
C THR A 260 1.14 27.81 -0.83
N ALA A 261 0.01 27.87 -1.54
CA ALA A 261 -0.52 26.74 -2.30
C ALA A 261 0.05 26.73 -3.72
N THR A 262 0.56 25.58 -4.16
CA THR A 262 1.01 25.36 -5.55
C THR A 262 0.12 24.33 -6.21
N ARG A 263 -0.58 24.73 -7.28
CA ARG A 263 -1.51 23.85 -7.99
C ARG A 263 -0.75 22.71 -8.66
N VAL A 264 -1.19 21.49 -8.41
CA VAL A 264 -0.77 20.30 -9.16
C VAL A 264 -1.64 20.19 -10.40
N GLU A 265 -2.91 19.81 -10.23
CA GLU A 265 -3.90 19.77 -11.31
C GLU A 265 -5.34 19.75 -10.77
N ARG A 266 -6.32 19.73 -11.68
CA ARG A 266 -7.74 19.57 -11.34
C ARG A 266 -8.02 18.13 -10.91
N ILE A 267 -8.83 17.96 -9.85
CA ILE A 267 -9.29 16.61 -9.44
C ILE A 267 -10.40 16.15 -10.38
N LYS A 268 -10.05 15.27 -11.33
CA LYS A 268 -11.03 14.73 -12.27
C LYS A 268 -12.04 13.85 -11.54
N GLY A 269 -13.30 13.95 -11.95
CA GLY A 269 -14.39 13.23 -11.31
C GLY A 269 -15.12 14.02 -10.22
N SER A 270 -14.53 15.09 -9.68
CA SER A 270 -15.27 16.10 -8.92
C SER A 270 -16.15 16.93 -9.87
N THR A 271 -17.28 17.45 -9.38
CA THR A 271 -18.18 18.31 -10.16
C THR A 271 -18.56 19.53 -9.35
N THR A 272 -19.09 20.57 -10.01
CA THR A 272 -19.64 21.75 -9.32
C THR A 272 -20.89 21.45 -8.49
N ARG A 273 -21.42 20.22 -8.51
CA ARG A 273 -22.49 19.76 -7.61
C ARG A 273 -22.00 18.84 -6.50
N THR A 274 -20.80 18.30 -6.66
CA THR A 274 -20.15 17.37 -5.74
C THR A 274 -18.67 17.76 -5.66
N PRO A 275 -18.36 18.93 -5.09
CA PRO A 275 -16.97 19.30 -4.81
C PRO A 275 -16.36 18.27 -3.85
N VAL A 276 -15.04 18.25 -3.81
CA VAL A 276 -14.29 17.45 -2.83
C VAL A 276 -14.46 18.10 -1.47
N ARG A 277 -14.99 17.34 -0.51
CA ARG A 277 -15.14 17.76 0.89
C ARG A 277 -13.88 17.54 1.70
N ASP A 278 -13.18 16.45 1.41
CA ASP A 278 -11.99 16.07 2.18
C ASP A 278 -11.08 15.16 1.36
N ILE A 279 -9.81 15.04 1.75
CA ILE A 279 -8.84 14.10 1.18
C ILE A 279 -8.15 13.31 2.28
N ALA A 280 -7.78 12.06 1.96
CA ALA A 280 -6.90 11.25 2.79
C ALA A 280 -5.89 10.55 1.89
N VAL A 281 -4.61 10.75 2.16
CA VAL A 281 -3.50 10.13 1.47
C VAL A 281 -3.32 8.73 2.03
N VAL A 282 -3.30 7.75 1.14
CA VAL A 282 -3.18 6.35 1.52
C VAL A 282 -1.78 6.13 2.11
N PRO A 283 -1.67 5.59 3.33
CA PRO A 283 -0.37 5.25 3.92
C PRO A 283 0.42 4.36 2.96
N LYS A 284 1.73 4.59 2.88
CA LYS A 284 2.60 3.82 1.98
C LYS A 284 2.46 2.32 2.25
N GLY A 285 1.92 1.59 1.29
CA GLY A 285 1.98 0.13 1.26
C GLY A 285 3.22 -0.36 0.52
N GLU A 286 3.29 -1.67 0.35
CA GLU A 286 4.27 -2.26 -0.56
C GLU A 286 3.78 -2.14 -2.00
N ARG A 287 4.68 -1.85 -2.94
CA ARG A 287 4.33 -1.85 -4.36
C ARG A 287 4.38 -3.28 -4.87
N VAL A 288 3.21 -3.83 -5.19
CA VAL A 288 3.10 -5.22 -5.65
C VAL A 288 2.93 -5.24 -7.16
N LEU A 289 3.89 -5.82 -7.86
CA LEU A 289 3.83 -6.19 -9.26
C LEU A 289 3.10 -7.52 -9.37
N MET A 290 2.17 -7.63 -10.30
CA MET A 290 1.42 -8.84 -10.56
C MET A 290 1.35 -9.11 -12.05
N ILE A 291 1.54 -10.36 -12.45
CA ILE A 291 1.33 -10.78 -13.84
C ILE A 291 0.13 -11.70 -13.97
N ASP A 292 -0.53 -11.70 -15.14
CA ASP A 292 -1.53 -12.71 -15.49
C ASP A 292 -1.14 -13.53 -16.72
N GLY A 293 -1.91 -14.59 -17.00
CA GLY A 293 -1.70 -15.47 -18.16
C GLY A 293 -1.99 -14.82 -19.53
N LYS A 294 -2.21 -13.50 -19.59
CA LYS A 294 -2.37 -12.73 -20.83
C LYS A 294 -1.22 -11.75 -21.05
N ASN A 295 -0.11 -11.94 -20.34
CA ASN A 295 1.06 -11.05 -20.36
C ASN A 295 0.68 -9.62 -19.95
N ARG A 296 -0.25 -9.43 -19.03
CA ARG A 296 -0.47 -8.11 -18.42
C ARG A 296 0.33 -8.02 -17.13
N LEU A 297 1.06 -6.93 -16.97
CA LEU A 297 1.72 -6.54 -15.73
C LEU A 297 0.90 -5.42 -15.10
N VAL A 298 0.51 -5.62 -13.84
CA VAL A 298 -0.28 -4.67 -13.05
C VAL A 298 0.49 -4.35 -11.78
N THR A 299 0.66 -3.07 -11.47
CA THR A 299 1.21 -2.62 -10.19
C THR A 299 0.06 -2.12 -9.32
N VAL A 300 0.06 -2.51 -8.04
CA VAL A 300 -0.88 -2.03 -7.02
C VAL A 300 -0.11 -1.58 -5.77
N ASP A 301 -0.74 -0.74 -4.95
CA ASP A 301 -0.32 -0.54 -3.56
C ASP A 301 -0.98 -1.62 -2.70
N SER A 302 -0.24 -2.25 -1.79
CA SER A 302 -0.77 -3.31 -0.93
C SER A 302 -1.93 -2.84 -0.04
N ASN A 303 -2.04 -1.55 0.27
CA ASN A 303 -3.15 -0.99 1.05
C ASN A 303 -4.39 -0.68 0.18
N LEU A 304 -4.25 -0.73 -1.16
CA LEU A 304 -5.33 -0.60 -2.15
C LEU A 304 -5.19 -1.63 -3.29
N PRO A 305 -5.19 -2.94 -2.99
CA PRO A 305 -4.84 -3.97 -3.97
C PRO A 305 -5.85 -4.09 -5.12
N ASN A 306 -7.04 -3.51 -5.00
CA ASN A 306 -8.08 -3.55 -6.03
C ASN A 306 -8.02 -2.39 -7.03
N VAL A 307 -7.16 -1.40 -6.80
CA VAL A 307 -6.98 -0.22 -7.64
C VAL A 307 -5.61 -0.30 -8.33
N PRO A 308 -5.56 -0.61 -9.63
CA PRO A 308 -4.31 -0.56 -10.39
C PRO A 308 -3.69 0.84 -10.36
N LEU A 309 -2.41 0.91 -10.00
CA LEU A 309 -1.58 2.09 -10.21
C LEU A 309 -1.09 2.16 -11.65
N SER A 310 -0.83 1.00 -12.25
CA SER A 310 -0.49 0.84 -13.65
C SER A 310 -1.05 -0.48 -14.17
N SER A 311 -1.33 -0.53 -15.46
CA SER A 311 -1.63 -1.78 -16.16
C SER A 311 -1.06 -1.69 -17.55
N VAL A 312 0.00 -2.46 -17.80
CA VAL A 312 0.70 -2.50 -19.08
C VAL A 312 0.69 -3.91 -19.64
N LYS A 313 0.68 -4.02 -20.96
CA LYS A 313 0.91 -5.30 -21.63
C LYS A 313 2.42 -5.49 -21.74
N VAL A 314 2.90 -6.68 -21.39
CA VAL A 314 4.29 -7.07 -21.63
C VAL A 314 4.44 -7.40 -23.11
N GLU A 315 5.35 -6.69 -23.77
CA GLU A 315 5.66 -6.79 -25.19
C GLU A 315 7.15 -7.13 -25.40
N GLY A 316 7.51 -7.71 -26.56
CA GLY A 316 8.89 -8.16 -26.83
C GLY A 316 9.16 -9.63 -26.54
N LEU A 317 8.16 -10.39 -26.06
CA LEU A 317 8.20 -11.84 -25.98
C LEU A 317 8.08 -12.46 -27.39
N ALA A 318 8.59 -13.69 -27.58
CA ALA A 318 8.47 -14.37 -28.87
C ALA A 318 7.04 -14.83 -29.16
N ASP A 319 6.80 -15.30 -30.40
CA ASP A 319 5.46 -15.73 -30.82
C ASP A 319 4.92 -16.87 -29.91
N LYS A 320 3.67 -16.71 -29.46
CA LYS A 320 2.95 -17.61 -28.53
C LYS A 320 3.63 -17.81 -27.17
N GLU A 321 4.59 -16.95 -26.83
CA GLU A 321 5.26 -16.96 -25.55
C GLU A 321 4.44 -16.18 -24.50
N ALA A 322 4.35 -16.75 -23.31
CA ALA A 322 3.62 -16.15 -22.20
C ALA A 322 4.44 -16.22 -20.92
N LEU A 323 4.33 -15.19 -20.10
CA LEU A 323 4.90 -15.18 -18.75
C LEU A 323 4.22 -16.23 -17.89
N VAL A 324 5.02 -16.87 -17.05
CA VAL A 324 4.59 -17.86 -16.06
C VAL A 324 4.79 -17.30 -14.67
N THR A 325 5.92 -16.64 -14.44
CA THR A 325 6.31 -16.07 -13.14
C THR A 325 7.16 -14.82 -13.34
N ILE A 326 7.20 -13.96 -12.32
CA ILE A 326 7.95 -12.71 -12.28
C ILE A 326 8.64 -12.57 -10.94
N ASP A 327 9.85 -12.01 -10.94
CA ASP A 327 10.46 -11.52 -9.71
C ASP A 327 11.35 -10.30 -9.94
N VAL A 328 11.52 -9.46 -8.92
CA VAL A 328 12.32 -8.24 -8.94
C VAL A 328 13.67 -8.51 -8.28
N ARG A 329 14.73 -8.27 -9.04
CA ARG A 329 16.09 -8.42 -8.53
C ARG A 329 16.44 -7.27 -7.58
N SER A 330 16.50 -7.53 -6.28
CA SER A 330 16.68 -6.52 -5.23
C SER A 330 17.87 -5.58 -5.42
N SER A 331 18.99 -6.05 -5.97
CA SER A 331 20.19 -5.24 -6.24
C SER A 331 20.03 -4.20 -7.36
N SER A 332 19.17 -4.47 -8.33
CA SER A 332 19.00 -3.63 -9.54
C SER A 332 17.63 -3.00 -9.67
N GLN A 333 16.64 -3.51 -8.90
CA GLN A 333 15.23 -3.12 -8.98
C GLN A 333 14.61 -3.34 -10.38
N ILE A 334 15.19 -4.27 -11.16
CA ILE A 334 14.68 -4.70 -12.47
C ILE A 334 13.82 -5.94 -12.27
N ALA A 335 12.64 -5.95 -12.89
CA ALA A 335 11.78 -7.12 -12.93
C ALA A 335 12.27 -8.12 -14.00
N TYR A 336 12.25 -9.40 -13.67
CA TYR A 336 12.53 -10.49 -14.60
C TYR A 336 11.34 -11.43 -14.66
N GLY A 337 10.99 -11.87 -15.87
CA GLY A 337 9.91 -12.82 -16.11
C GLY A 337 10.41 -14.10 -16.76
N PHE A 338 9.96 -15.25 -16.27
CA PHE A 338 10.20 -16.55 -16.90
C PHE A 338 8.97 -17.02 -17.67
N THR A 339 9.18 -17.62 -18.85
CA THR A 339 8.10 -17.90 -19.81
C THR A 339 7.79 -19.38 -19.97
N ASN A 340 6.64 -19.66 -20.61
CA ASN A 340 6.22 -21.00 -21.01
C ASN A 340 7.09 -21.65 -22.11
N GLN A 341 8.08 -20.92 -22.64
CA GLN A 341 9.08 -21.43 -23.58
C GLN A 341 10.48 -21.50 -22.95
N ASN A 342 10.56 -21.50 -21.61
CA ASN A 342 11.78 -21.62 -20.82
C ASN A 342 12.82 -20.54 -21.09
N ARG A 343 12.36 -19.28 -21.18
CA ARG A 343 13.25 -18.13 -21.37
C ARG A 343 13.05 -17.13 -20.26
N LEU A 344 14.16 -16.49 -19.90
CA LEU A 344 14.18 -15.38 -18.97
C LEU A 344 14.17 -14.07 -19.75
N TYR A 345 13.36 -13.13 -19.32
CA TYR A 345 13.27 -11.78 -19.86
C TYR A 345 13.50 -10.77 -18.76
N ALA A 346 14.24 -9.70 -19.04
CA ALA A 346 14.22 -8.49 -18.22
C ALA A 346 13.06 -7.61 -18.71
N ILE A 347 12.27 -7.06 -17.79
CA ILE A 347 11.03 -6.34 -18.07
C ILE A 347 11.10 -4.96 -17.42
N ASP A 348 10.90 -3.93 -18.23
CA ASP A 348 10.61 -2.59 -17.71
C ASP A 348 9.17 -2.58 -17.19
N ALA A 349 9.00 -2.50 -15.87
CA ALA A 349 7.70 -2.56 -15.23
C ALA A 349 6.79 -1.37 -15.55
N ALA A 350 7.36 -0.22 -15.93
CA ALA A 350 6.60 0.98 -16.26
C ALA A 350 6.06 0.96 -17.69
N THR A 351 6.79 0.35 -18.63
CA THR A 351 6.41 0.34 -20.06
C THR A 351 5.89 -1.02 -20.54
N GLY A 352 6.24 -2.11 -19.85
CA GLY A 352 5.99 -3.48 -20.29
C GLY A 352 6.99 -3.98 -21.34
N ALA A 353 8.02 -3.21 -21.70
CA ALA A 353 9.02 -3.65 -22.67
C ALA A 353 9.87 -4.79 -22.08
N ALA A 354 9.89 -5.94 -22.74
CA ALA A 354 10.67 -7.11 -22.36
C ALA A 354 11.85 -7.33 -23.32
N SER A 355 13.01 -7.67 -22.75
CA SER A 355 14.22 -8.05 -23.50
C SER A 355 14.69 -9.42 -23.06
N ALA A 356 14.93 -10.32 -24.01
CA ALA A 356 15.41 -11.67 -23.71
C ALA A 356 16.78 -11.61 -23.03
N VAL A 357 16.94 -12.41 -21.98
CA VAL A 357 18.20 -12.60 -21.27
C VAL A 357 18.87 -13.85 -21.83
N GLY A 358 19.93 -13.66 -22.59
CA GLY A 358 20.67 -14.75 -23.24
C GLY A 358 19.83 -15.52 -24.26
N THR A 359 20.13 -16.81 -24.43
CA THR A 359 19.44 -17.72 -25.36
C THR A 359 18.60 -18.76 -24.60
N ALA A 360 17.55 -19.31 -25.19
CA ALA A 360 16.75 -20.37 -24.58
C ALA A 360 17.62 -21.60 -24.24
N THR A 361 17.34 -22.27 -23.12
CA THR A 361 18.03 -23.50 -22.71
C THR A 361 17.42 -24.72 -23.42
N ASP A 362 18.25 -25.69 -23.84
CA ASP A 362 17.79 -26.96 -24.42
C ASP A 362 17.06 -27.85 -23.39
N VAL A 363 17.25 -27.60 -22.09
CA VAL A 363 16.54 -28.27 -21.02
C VAL A 363 15.31 -27.46 -20.62
N SER A 364 14.15 -28.12 -20.67
CA SER A 364 12.83 -27.53 -20.45
C SER A 364 12.26 -28.00 -19.11
N LEU A 365 11.69 -27.07 -18.33
CA LEU A 365 10.82 -27.45 -17.22
C LEU A 365 9.64 -28.26 -17.76
N LYS A 366 9.09 -29.17 -16.96
CA LYS A 366 7.92 -29.96 -17.38
C LYS A 366 6.76 -29.00 -17.71
N PRO A 367 6.26 -28.99 -18.96
CA PRO A 367 5.19 -28.07 -19.35
C PRO A 367 3.88 -28.44 -18.64
N GLY A 368 3.04 -27.42 -18.39
CA GLY A 368 1.70 -27.60 -17.81
C GLY A 368 1.66 -27.65 -16.28
N PHE A 369 2.79 -27.51 -15.61
CA PHE A 369 2.86 -27.41 -14.15
C PHE A 369 3.05 -25.94 -13.72
N PRO A 370 2.21 -25.41 -12.82
CA PRO A 370 2.47 -24.12 -12.18
C PRO A 370 3.89 -24.06 -11.62
N ALA A 371 4.57 -22.97 -11.95
CA ALA A 371 5.95 -22.69 -11.58
C ALA A 371 6.07 -21.26 -11.05
N ASP A 372 7.01 -21.04 -10.17
CA ASP A 372 7.33 -19.72 -9.64
C ASP A 372 8.84 -19.56 -9.53
N MET A 373 9.30 -18.32 -9.60
CA MET A 373 10.70 -17.95 -9.53
C MET A 373 10.94 -16.94 -8.43
N ASP A 374 12.14 -16.96 -7.88
CA ASP A 374 12.57 -15.93 -6.93
C ASP A 374 14.09 -15.75 -6.97
N PHE A 375 14.56 -14.52 -6.85
CA PHE A 375 15.96 -14.16 -6.73
C PHE A 375 16.43 -14.40 -5.32
N ASN A 376 17.52 -15.16 -5.19
CA ASN A 376 18.22 -15.20 -3.93
C ASN A 376 19.07 -13.91 -3.77
N PRO A 377 18.78 -13.02 -2.80
CA PRO A 377 19.47 -11.72 -2.65
C PRO A 377 20.95 -11.84 -2.21
N VAL A 378 21.41 -13.04 -1.81
CA VAL A 378 22.83 -13.29 -1.47
C VAL A 378 23.62 -13.68 -2.73
N SER A 379 23.09 -14.63 -3.50
CA SER A 379 23.79 -15.21 -4.65
C SER A 379 23.42 -14.55 -5.98
N GLU A 380 22.33 -13.78 -6.02
CA GLU A 380 21.74 -13.14 -7.20
C GLU A 380 21.34 -14.15 -8.30
N VAL A 381 21.19 -15.41 -7.90
CA VAL A 381 20.74 -16.52 -8.76
C VAL A 381 19.23 -16.62 -8.66
N VAL A 382 18.58 -16.80 -9.81
CA VAL A 382 17.15 -17.10 -9.87
C VAL A 382 16.95 -18.56 -9.55
N ARG A 383 16.12 -18.88 -8.56
CA ARG A 383 15.60 -20.23 -8.38
C ARG A 383 14.23 -20.33 -9.02
N ILE A 384 13.96 -21.44 -9.70
CA ILE A 384 12.64 -21.78 -10.24
C ILE A 384 12.24 -23.14 -9.72
N VAL A 385 11.01 -23.23 -9.24
CA VAL A 385 10.40 -24.49 -8.81
C VAL A 385 9.06 -24.69 -9.48
N ASN A 386 8.57 -25.92 -9.50
CA ASN A 386 7.23 -26.20 -9.98
C ASN A 386 6.54 -27.33 -9.21
N THR A 387 5.24 -27.47 -9.46
CA THR A 387 4.40 -28.53 -8.88
C THR A 387 4.74 -29.94 -9.38
N ALA A 388 5.60 -30.07 -10.40
CA ALA A 388 6.19 -31.34 -10.82
C ALA A 388 7.46 -31.74 -10.05
N ARG A 389 7.80 -30.96 -9.01
CA ARG A 389 8.94 -31.14 -8.10
C ARG A 389 10.29 -30.81 -8.72
N ASP A 390 10.32 -30.10 -9.84
CA ASP A 390 11.56 -29.58 -10.40
C ASP A 390 12.10 -28.46 -9.49
N ASN A 391 13.42 -28.39 -9.35
CA ASN A 391 14.15 -27.43 -8.53
C ASN A 391 15.39 -26.99 -9.31
N VAL A 392 15.40 -25.75 -9.82
CA VAL A 392 16.36 -25.31 -10.82
C VAL A 392 16.93 -23.96 -10.44
N ARG A 393 18.21 -23.74 -10.74
CA ARG A 393 18.86 -22.43 -10.64
C ARG A 393 19.18 -21.91 -12.04
N ILE A 394 18.97 -20.62 -12.26
CA ILE A 394 19.26 -19.93 -13.52
C ILE A 394 20.17 -18.73 -13.24
N SER A 395 21.19 -18.55 -14.07
CA SER A 395 22.02 -17.35 -14.06
C SER A 395 21.27 -16.20 -14.71
N ALA A 396 20.99 -15.13 -13.94
CA ALA A 396 20.34 -13.93 -14.45
C ALA A 396 21.18 -13.15 -15.48
N GLY A 397 22.48 -13.44 -15.62
CA GLY A 397 23.34 -12.83 -16.63
C GLY A 397 23.31 -13.53 -17.99
N THR A 398 23.03 -14.85 -18.01
CA THR A 398 23.09 -15.66 -19.23
C THR A 398 21.77 -16.32 -19.61
N GLY A 399 20.79 -16.31 -18.71
CA GLY A 399 19.53 -17.05 -18.86
C GLY A 399 19.72 -18.58 -18.85
N GLN A 400 20.91 -19.09 -18.55
CA GLN A 400 21.22 -20.52 -18.56
C GLN A 400 21.02 -21.16 -17.19
N ILE A 401 20.63 -22.44 -17.20
CA ILE A 401 20.56 -23.27 -15.99
C ILE A 401 21.97 -23.46 -15.41
N ILE A 402 22.07 -23.39 -14.09
CA ILE A 402 23.28 -23.68 -13.33
C ILE A 402 23.26 -25.17 -12.95
N ASP A 403 24.08 -25.95 -13.66
CA ASP A 403 24.22 -27.39 -13.44
C ASP A 403 24.95 -27.67 -12.11
N PRO A 404 24.35 -28.40 -11.16
CA PRO A 404 25.02 -28.79 -9.91
C PRO A 404 26.13 -29.83 -10.13
N ASP A 405 26.09 -30.60 -11.22
CA ASP A 405 27.11 -31.61 -11.54
C ASP A 405 27.40 -31.66 -13.05
N PRO A 406 28.25 -30.74 -13.55
CA PRO A 406 28.59 -30.66 -14.97
C PRO A 406 29.45 -31.84 -15.46
N SER A 407 29.81 -32.80 -14.59
CA SER A 407 30.54 -34.00 -15.00
C SER A 407 29.64 -35.06 -15.65
N LEU A 408 28.32 -34.95 -15.44
CA LEU A 408 27.32 -35.83 -16.03
C LEU A 408 26.92 -35.34 -17.43
N ALA A 409 26.47 -36.27 -18.28
CA ALA A 409 26.00 -35.92 -19.62
C ALA A 409 24.63 -35.22 -19.54
N GLY A 410 24.57 -34.00 -20.09
CA GLY A 410 23.36 -33.17 -20.10
C GLY A 410 23.16 -32.40 -18.79
N THR A 411 22.38 -31.32 -18.85
CA THR A 411 22.16 -30.44 -17.70
C THR A 411 21.30 -31.11 -16.63
N GLN A 412 21.80 -31.14 -15.39
CA GLN A 412 21.08 -31.66 -14.24
C GLN A 412 20.32 -30.57 -13.48
N PHE A 413 19.28 -30.98 -12.75
CA PHE A 413 18.55 -30.12 -11.80
C PHE A 413 19.09 -30.32 -10.39
N ASP A 414 18.83 -29.36 -9.50
CA ASP A 414 19.05 -29.55 -8.06
C ASP A 414 18.13 -30.70 -7.55
N GLY A 415 18.35 -31.15 -6.31
CA GLY A 415 17.56 -32.23 -5.72
C GLY A 415 16.05 -31.98 -5.86
N PRO A 416 15.27 -32.98 -6.31
CA PRO A 416 13.84 -32.80 -6.57
C PRO A 416 13.11 -32.52 -5.25
N LEU A 417 12.08 -31.68 -5.32
CA LEU A 417 11.35 -31.27 -4.12
C LEU A 417 10.73 -32.49 -3.41
N ALA A 418 11.02 -32.66 -2.14
CA ALA A 418 10.47 -33.73 -1.30
C ALA A 418 10.40 -33.26 0.16
N TYR A 419 9.33 -33.59 0.87
CA TYR A 419 9.31 -33.37 2.31
C TYR A 419 10.43 -34.17 2.99
N ALA A 420 11.13 -33.53 3.92
CA ALA A 420 12.19 -34.19 4.68
C ALA A 420 11.63 -35.39 5.45
N SER A 421 12.44 -36.42 5.68
CA SER A 421 12.01 -37.63 6.42
C SER A 421 11.61 -37.35 7.87
N THR A 422 12.04 -36.21 8.42
CA THR A 422 11.67 -35.71 9.75
C THR A 422 10.42 -34.84 9.75
N ASP A 423 9.90 -34.47 8.57
CA ASP A 423 8.73 -33.61 8.45
C ASP A 423 7.43 -34.39 8.70
N ALA A 424 6.42 -33.73 9.26
CA ALA A 424 5.10 -34.33 9.47
C ALA A 424 4.45 -34.80 8.15
N ASN A 425 4.80 -34.18 7.03
CA ASN A 425 4.26 -34.46 5.70
C ASN A 425 5.19 -35.34 4.83
N TRP A 426 6.20 -36.02 5.41
CA TRP A 426 7.22 -36.78 4.67
C TRP A 426 6.67 -37.77 3.61
N ALA A 427 5.49 -38.35 3.84
CA ALA A 427 4.86 -39.31 2.93
C ALA A 427 4.12 -38.64 1.75
N SER A 428 3.94 -37.32 1.80
CA SER A 428 3.28 -36.54 0.75
C SER A 428 4.29 -36.10 -0.31
N ASN A 429 3.88 -36.10 -1.57
CA ASN A 429 4.61 -35.36 -2.60
C ASN A 429 4.30 -33.86 -2.44
N PRO A 430 5.28 -32.94 -2.43
CA PRO A 430 4.95 -31.53 -2.36
C PRO A 430 4.31 -31.02 -3.67
N ALA A 431 3.42 -30.04 -3.58
CA ALA A 431 2.83 -29.26 -4.68
C ALA A 431 3.22 -27.77 -4.54
N ILE A 432 4.52 -27.51 -4.56
CA ILE A 432 5.04 -26.14 -4.46
C ILE A 432 4.69 -25.36 -5.72
N SER A 433 4.02 -24.23 -5.56
CA SER A 433 3.65 -23.36 -6.68
C SER A 433 4.04 -21.90 -6.53
N ALA A 434 4.60 -21.52 -5.37
CA ALA A 434 5.08 -20.17 -5.12
C ALA A 434 6.27 -20.20 -4.17
N ILE A 435 7.26 -19.34 -4.37
CA ILE A 435 8.49 -19.25 -3.56
C ILE A 435 8.93 -17.81 -3.33
N ALA A 436 9.62 -17.55 -2.22
CA ALA A 436 10.21 -16.24 -1.92
C ALA A 436 11.36 -16.34 -0.91
N HIS A 437 12.44 -15.57 -1.09
CA HIS A 437 13.52 -15.46 -0.11
C HIS A 437 13.25 -14.33 0.91
N THR A 438 13.56 -14.59 2.18
CA THR A 438 13.71 -13.52 3.20
C THR A 438 14.92 -12.64 2.94
N ASP A 439 15.06 -11.57 3.73
CA ASP A 439 16.20 -10.65 3.62
C ASP A 439 16.36 -10.12 2.18
N ASN A 440 15.24 -9.83 1.53
CA ASN A 440 15.18 -9.39 0.14
C ASN A 440 15.60 -7.93 -0.01
N PHE A 441 16.89 -7.69 0.21
CA PHE A 441 17.57 -6.42 0.06
C PHE A 441 18.99 -6.63 -0.47
N ALA A 442 19.54 -5.63 -1.15
CA ALA A 442 20.88 -5.70 -1.71
C ALA A 442 21.94 -5.86 -0.61
N GLY A 443 22.78 -6.89 -0.72
CA GLY A 443 23.86 -7.14 0.24
C GLY A 443 23.47 -7.99 1.44
N ALA A 444 22.32 -8.66 1.39
CA ALA A 444 21.97 -9.71 2.34
C ALA A 444 23.08 -10.77 2.44
N THR A 445 23.29 -11.31 3.64
CA THR A 445 24.34 -12.32 3.92
C THR A 445 23.77 -13.70 4.21
N SER A 446 22.48 -13.80 4.52
CA SER A 446 21.73 -15.02 4.73
C SER A 446 20.31 -14.86 4.19
N THR A 447 19.69 -15.96 3.80
CA THR A 447 18.30 -15.98 3.33
C THR A 447 17.66 -17.31 3.74
N THR A 448 16.34 -17.31 3.92
CA THR A 448 15.52 -18.51 4.00
C THR A 448 14.55 -18.51 2.84
N LEU A 449 14.48 -19.61 2.10
CA LEU A 449 13.54 -19.77 0.99
C LEU A 449 12.23 -20.34 1.51
N TYR A 450 11.19 -19.50 1.52
CA TYR A 450 9.82 -19.92 1.82
C TYR A 450 9.10 -20.36 0.56
N ALA A 451 8.10 -21.21 0.74
CA ALA A 451 7.31 -21.75 -0.34
C ALA A 451 5.88 -22.10 0.10
N ILE A 452 4.91 -21.97 -0.80
CA ILE A 452 3.53 -22.42 -0.56
C ILE A 452 3.28 -23.78 -1.22
N ASP A 453 2.87 -24.76 -0.41
CA ASP A 453 2.29 -26.01 -0.91
C ASP A 453 0.78 -25.83 -1.06
N THR A 454 0.32 -25.84 -2.31
CA THR A 454 -1.09 -25.61 -2.64
C THR A 454 -2.00 -26.79 -2.38
N ARG A 455 -1.45 -28.00 -2.30
CA ARG A 455 -2.23 -29.21 -2.07
C ARG A 455 -2.55 -29.38 -0.60
N LEU A 456 -1.57 -29.09 0.25
CA LEU A 456 -1.72 -29.15 1.70
C LEU A 456 -2.19 -27.81 2.30
N ALA A 457 -2.15 -26.72 1.52
CA ALA A 457 -2.47 -25.37 1.95
C ALA A 457 -1.63 -24.94 3.19
N VAL A 458 -0.32 -25.17 3.09
CA VAL A 458 0.66 -24.86 4.14
C VAL A 458 1.77 -23.96 3.59
N LEU A 459 2.30 -23.11 4.46
CA LEU A 459 3.60 -22.49 4.27
C LEU A 459 4.69 -23.50 4.62
N THR A 460 5.77 -23.49 3.85
CA THR A 460 6.93 -24.37 3.99
C THR A 460 8.23 -23.59 3.78
N THR A 461 9.37 -24.18 4.12
CA THR A 461 10.68 -23.76 3.64
C THR A 461 11.27 -24.83 2.71
N ILE A 462 12.09 -24.40 1.75
CA ILE A 462 12.94 -25.28 0.94
C ILE A 462 14.38 -25.12 1.44
N GLY A 463 14.94 -26.20 1.98
CA GLY A 463 16.07 -26.12 2.90
C GLY A 463 15.61 -25.87 4.33
N SER A 464 16.49 -26.13 5.30
CA SER A 464 16.16 -25.93 6.71
C SER A 464 16.25 -24.45 7.09
N PRO A 465 15.38 -23.96 8.00
CA PRO A 465 15.53 -22.64 8.58
C PRO A 465 16.95 -22.47 9.19
N GLY A 466 17.64 -21.40 8.85
CA GLY A 466 19.02 -21.15 9.30
C GLY A 466 20.13 -21.87 8.52
N GLY A 467 19.80 -22.58 7.43
CA GLY A 467 20.76 -22.96 6.39
C GLY A 467 21.59 -24.22 6.63
N THR A 468 21.24 -25.08 7.59
CA THR A 468 21.94 -26.37 7.81
C THR A 468 21.74 -27.36 6.66
N THR A 469 20.60 -27.26 5.97
CA THR A 469 20.26 -28.01 4.76
C THR A 469 20.00 -26.99 3.65
N PRO A 470 20.81 -26.96 2.58
CA PRO A 470 20.66 -25.94 1.53
C PRO A 470 19.42 -26.22 0.66
N PRO A 471 18.82 -25.18 0.05
CA PRO A 471 17.69 -25.34 -0.88
C PRO A 471 18.01 -26.24 -2.10
N THR A 472 19.29 -26.38 -2.45
CA THR A 472 19.76 -27.27 -3.52
C THR A 472 19.53 -28.76 -3.22
N SER A 473 19.28 -29.13 -1.97
CA SER A 473 18.92 -30.51 -1.59
C SER A 473 17.50 -30.91 -2.02
N GLY A 474 16.61 -29.93 -2.26
CA GLY A 474 15.19 -30.16 -2.51
C GLY A 474 14.36 -30.53 -1.27
N GLN A 475 14.96 -30.57 -0.08
CA GLN A 475 14.20 -30.91 1.14
C GLN A 475 13.24 -29.79 1.54
N VAL A 476 11.99 -30.16 1.79
CA VAL A 476 10.90 -29.25 2.18
C VAL A 476 10.53 -29.49 3.65
N PHE A 477 10.32 -28.41 4.40
CA PHE A 477 9.93 -28.44 5.82
C PHE A 477 8.67 -27.60 6.03
N THR A 478 7.69 -28.14 6.75
CA THR A 478 6.41 -27.50 7.03
C THR A 478 6.57 -26.44 8.11
N VAL A 479 6.09 -25.23 7.84
CA VAL A 479 6.03 -24.13 8.83
C VAL A 479 4.67 -24.15 9.53
N GLY A 480 3.58 -24.10 8.77
CA GLY A 480 2.23 -24.11 9.33
C GLY A 480 1.14 -23.91 8.28
N ALA A 481 -0.12 -24.08 8.70
CA ALA A 481 -1.27 -23.98 7.81
C ALA A 481 -1.59 -22.53 7.44
N LEU A 482 -1.96 -22.31 6.18
CA LEU A 482 -2.40 -21.00 5.68
C LEU A 482 -3.72 -20.53 6.31
N GLN A 483 -4.49 -21.45 6.89
CA GLN A 483 -5.84 -21.21 7.43
C GLN A 483 -6.83 -20.64 6.40
N ALA A 484 -6.52 -20.78 5.11
CA ALA A 484 -7.34 -20.36 4.00
C ALA A 484 -7.39 -21.46 2.93
N ALA A 485 -8.53 -21.56 2.24
CA ALA A 485 -8.63 -22.47 1.09
C ALA A 485 -7.86 -21.87 -0.07
N VAL A 486 -6.81 -22.55 -0.52
CA VAL A 486 -6.01 -22.13 -1.67
C VAL A 486 -6.60 -22.72 -2.95
N THR A 487 -6.95 -21.85 -3.90
CA THR A 487 -7.44 -22.27 -5.22
C THR A 487 -6.82 -21.42 -6.32
N GLY A 488 -6.62 -22.04 -7.49
CA GLY A 488 -6.04 -21.35 -8.65
C GLY A 488 -4.53 -21.12 -8.51
N PRO A 489 -3.96 -20.28 -9.39
CA PRO A 489 -2.57 -19.85 -9.31
C PRO A 489 -2.27 -19.13 -8.00
N VAL A 490 -1.02 -19.24 -7.55
CA VAL A 490 -0.53 -18.62 -6.32
C VAL A 490 0.73 -17.85 -6.63
N GLY A 491 0.83 -16.62 -6.14
CA GLY A 491 2.10 -15.90 -6.05
C GLY A 491 2.46 -15.67 -4.59
N LEU A 492 3.75 -15.66 -4.28
CA LEU A 492 4.31 -15.33 -2.97
C LEU A 492 5.51 -14.43 -3.24
N ASP A 493 5.67 -13.37 -2.47
CA ASP A 493 6.93 -12.66 -2.40
C ASP A 493 7.13 -12.08 -0.99
N ILE A 494 8.39 -11.85 -0.63
CA ILE A 494 8.82 -11.31 0.66
C ILE A 494 9.67 -10.08 0.39
N VAL A 495 9.31 -9.00 1.07
CA VAL A 495 10.12 -7.77 1.10
C VAL A 495 10.66 -7.54 2.50
N THR A 496 11.90 -7.05 2.59
CA THR A 496 12.52 -6.68 3.86
C THR A 496 12.62 -5.17 3.98
N ARG A 497 12.00 -4.62 5.02
CA ARG A 497 12.04 -3.18 5.33
C ARG A 497 12.54 -2.98 6.75
N ASN A 498 13.60 -2.20 6.93
CA ASN A 498 14.20 -1.92 8.24
C ASN A 498 14.48 -3.19 9.06
N GLY A 499 14.95 -4.25 8.41
CA GLY A 499 15.26 -5.55 9.03
C GLY A 499 14.04 -6.40 9.40
N THR A 500 12.84 -6.06 8.92
CA THR A 500 11.61 -6.84 9.11
C THR A 500 11.12 -7.38 7.78
N ASP A 501 10.93 -8.70 7.69
CA ASP A 501 10.33 -9.36 6.53
C ASP A 501 8.81 -9.23 6.54
N ARG A 502 8.25 -8.94 5.36
CA ARG A 502 6.80 -8.89 5.12
C ARG A 502 6.49 -9.77 3.91
N ALA A 503 5.80 -10.88 4.16
CA ALA A 503 5.37 -11.78 3.10
C ALA A 503 3.97 -11.42 2.62
N LEU A 504 3.82 -11.28 1.31
CA LEU A 504 2.53 -11.13 0.64
C LEU A 504 2.29 -12.32 -0.27
N ALA A 505 1.03 -12.74 -0.38
CA ALA A 505 0.64 -13.82 -1.28
C ALA A 505 -0.66 -13.49 -2.00
N THR A 506 -0.82 -13.98 -3.22
CA THR A 506 -2.11 -13.98 -3.92
C THR A 506 -2.57 -15.41 -4.13
N PHE A 507 -3.85 -15.67 -3.85
CA PHE A 507 -4.50 -16.92 -4.23
C PHE A 507 -6.01 -16.76 -4.22
N GLY A 508 -6.69 -17.66 -4.94
CA GLY A 508 -8.14 -17.69 -4.98
C GLY A 508 -8.74 -18.29 -3.71
N VAL A 509 -9.84 -17.71 -3.23
CA VAL A 509 -10.72 -18.31 -2.22
C VAL A 509 -12.10 -18.59 -2.82
N ARG A 510 -12.72 -19.70 -2.41
CA ARG A 510 -14.11 -20.13 -2.71
C ARG A 510 -14.84 -19.30 -3.79
N GLY A 511 -14.81 -19.73 -5.07
CA GLY A 511 -15.65 -19.16 -6.13
C GLY A 511 -14.99 -18.19 -7.12
N LYS A 512 -13.70 -18.39 -7.45
CA LYS A 512 -12.89 -17.58 -8.41
C LYS A 512 -12.57 -16.15 -7.96
N VAL A 513 -12.77 -15.83 -6.69
CA VAL A 513 -12.36 -14.54 -6.12
C VAL A 513 -10.89 -14.63 -5.72
N VAL A 514 -10.05 -13.72 -6.21
CA VAL A 514 -8.63 -13.66 -5.86
C VAL A 514 -8.38 -12.49 -4.92
N LEU A 515 -7.68 -12.76 -3.82
CA LEU A 515 -7.33 -11.80 -2.79
C LEU A 515 -5.80 -11.69 -2.70
N LEU A 516 -5.33 -10.53 -2.25
CA LEU A 516 -4.00 -10.36 -1.68
C LEU A 516 -4.07 -10.68 -0.17
N PHE A 517 -3.07 -11.36 0.35
CA PHE A 517 -2.93 -11.76 1.74
C PHE A 517 -1.58 -11.30 2.28
N SER A 518 -1.52 -10.97 3.56
CA SER A 518 -0.27 -11.07 4.32
C SER A 518 -0.11 -12.50 4.83
N VAL A 519 1.11 -12.99 4.90
CA VAL A 519 1.44 -14.32 5.43
C VAL A 519 2.41 -14.17 6.60
N ASP A 520 2.05 -14.74 7.74
CA ASP A 520 2.97 -14.84 8.89
C ASP A 520 4.00 -15.94 8.63
N LEU A 521 5.27 -15.57 8.51
CA LEU A 521 6.37 -16.50 8.20
C LEU A 521 6.69 -17.47 9.34
N ASN A 522 6.25 -17.21 10.57
CA ASN A 522 6.48 -18.09 11.72
C ASN A 522 5.36 -19.12 11.88
N THR A 523 4.11 -18.73 11.60
CA THR A 523 2.92 -19.58 11.84
C THR A 523 2.31 -20.14 10.55
N GLY A 524 2.66 -19.56 9.41
CA GLY A 524 2.02 -19.83 8.12
C GLY A 524 0.66 -19.16 7.95
N GLN A 525 0.10 -18.46 8.95
CA GLN A 525 -1.26 -17.93 8.86
C GLN A 525 -1.38 -16.84 7.77
N ALA A 526 -2.33 -17.01 6.85
CA ALA A 526 -2.66 -15.99 5.85
C ALA A 526 -3.83 -15.12 6.31
N THR A 527 -3.64 -13.79 6.27
CA THR A 527 -4.67 -12.80 6.62
C THR A 527 -5.07 -12.00 5.38
N PRO A 528 -6.37 -11.96 5.00
CA PRO A 528 -6.79 -11.25 3.79
C PRO A 528 -6.56 -9.74 3.94
N ILE A 529 -5.95 -9.14 2.92
CA ILE A 529 -5.77 -7.69 2.80
C ILE A 529 -6.89 -7.10 1.96
N GLY A 530 -7.17 -7.66 0.79
CA GLY A 530 -8.20 -7.15 -0.11
C GLY A 530 -8.25 -7.85 -1.46
N LEU A 531 -9.25 -7.49 -2.26
CA LEU A 531 -9.42 -8.02 -3.62
C LEU A 531 -8.31 -7.51 -4.54
N VAL A 532 -7.85 -8.36 -5.46
CA VAL A 532 -7.03 -7.90 -6.58
C VAL A 532 -7.90 -7.16 -7.61
N PRO A 533 -7.32 -6.48 -8.62
CA PRO A 533 -8.11 -5.69 -9.57
C PRO A 533 -9.15 -6.52 -10.32
N LYS A 534 -10.33 -5.94 -10.55
CA LYS A 534 -11.44 -6.63 -11.20
C LYS A 534 -11.06 -7.07 -12.63
N GLY A 535 -11.32 -8.33 -12.97
CA GLY A 535 -11.01 -8.88 -14.30
C GLY A 535 -9.52 -9.17 -14.51
N PHE A 536 -8.73 -9.11 -13.44
CA PHE A 536 -7.34 -9.54 -13.38
C PHE A 536 -7.24 -10.79 -12.51
N ALA A 537 -6.42 -11.76 -12.95
CA ALA A 537 -6.23 -13.03 -12.28
C ALA A 537 -4.73 -13.27 -12.19
N PRO A 538 -4.07 -12.83 -11.10
CA PRO A 538 -2.63 -12.95 -10.97
C PRO A 538 -2.22 -14.43 -10.99
N ILE A 539 -1.08 -14.69 -11.63
CA ILE A 539 -0.43 -16.00 -11.63
C ILE A 539 0.86 -16.03 -10.81
N SER A 540 1.48 -14.87 -10.62
CA SER A 540 2.68 -14.65 -9.81
C SER A 540 2.72 -13.17 -9.40
N ILE A 541 3.42 -12.88 -8.32
CA ILE A 541 3.60 -11.53 -7.78
C ILE A 541 5.06 -11.30 -7.45
N SER A 542 5.45 -10.04 -7.41
CA SER A 542 6.72 -9.60 -6.83
C SER A 542 6.53 -8.22 -6.18
N ILE A 543 7.34 -7.88 -5.21
CA ILE A 543 7.29 -6.68 -4.39
C ILE A 543 8.52 -5.84 -4.69
N GLN A 544 8.28 -4.55 -4.89
CA GLN A 544 9.32 -3.55 -5.14
C GLN A 544 9.57 -2.70 -3.89
#